data_AF-A0A060XM35-F1
#
_entry.id   AF-A0A060XM35-F1
#
_cell.length_a   1.000
_cell.length_b   1.000
_cell.length_c   1.000
_cell.angle_alpha   90.00
_cell.angle_beta   90.00
_cell.angle_gamma   90.00
#
_symmetry.space_group_name_H-M   'P 1'
#
loop_
_entity.id
_entity.type
_entity.pdbx_description
1 polymer ?
#
loop_
_entity_poly.entity_id
_entity_poly.type
_entity_poly.pdbx_seq_one_letter_code
_entity_poly.pdbx_strand_id
1 'polypeptide(L)'
;MAETAQKFQDIEESHIVHMKDIIQSYTQSVDETHVQIGEVRIEFERNMENTSVEGLIQKLSDSKGTGKERPGKIPHTQTHLP
;
A
#
# COMPACT_ATOMS: atom_id res chain seq x y z
N MET A 1 4.54 58.63 21.31
CA MET A 1 5.56 57.57 21.54
C MET A 1 4.93 56.32 22.13
N ALA A 2 4.22 56.39 23.26
CA ALA A 2 3.56 55.21 23.86
C ALA A 2 2.50 54.55 22.95
N GLU A 3 1.64 55.33 22.30
CA GLU A 3 0.58 54.79 21.42
C GLU A 3 1.13 54.01 20.21
N THR A 4 2.21 54.50 19.60
CA THR A 4 2.88 53.82 18.49
C THR A 4 3.54 52.52 18.95
N ALA A 5 4.18 52.54 20.13
CA ALA A 5 4.78 51.34 20.71
C ALA A 5 3.72 50.26 21.00
N GLN A 6 2.56 50.66 21.52
CA GLN A 6 1.45 49.73 21.76
C GLN A 6 0.95 49.10 20.46
N LYS A 7 0.77 49.89 19.39
CA LYS A 7 0.34 49.34 18.09
C LYS A 7 1.33 48.31 17.53
N PHE A 8 2.64 48.52 17.69
CA PHE A 8 3.64 47.53 17.28
C PHE A 8 3.60 46.28 18.16
N GLN A 9 3.36 46.43 19.46
CA GLN A 9 3.18 45.31 20.37
C GLN A 9 1.99 44.44 19.95
N ASP A 10 0.84 45.05 19.69
CA ASP A 10 -0.38 44.35 19.28
C ASP A 10 -0.19 43.58 17.95
N ILE A 11 0.55 44.18 17.01
CA ILE A 11 0.90 43.53 15.72
C ILE A 11 1.78 42.31 15.96
N GLU A 12 2.82 42.42 16.78
CA GLU A 12 3.76 41.31 17.02
C GLU A 12 3.10 40.17 17.79
N GLU A 13 2.25 40.48 18.78
CA GLU A 13 1.47 39.47 19.50
C GLU A 13 0.52 38.72 18.55
N SER A 14 -0.19 39.45 17.68
CA SER A 14 -1.03 38.82 16.65
C SER A 14 -0.23 37.96 15.68
N HIS A 15 0.99 38.39 15.32
CA HIS A 15 1.88 37.64 14.44
C HIS A 15 2.32 36.31 15.09
N ILE A 16 2.72 36.33 16.37
CA ILE A 16 3.12 35.13 17.12
C ILE A 16 1.94 34.14 17.24
N VAL A 17 0.73 34.62 17.51
CA VAL A 17 -0.47 33.77 17.54
C VAL A 17 -0.68 33.11 16.18
N HIS A 18 -0.60 33.88 15.09
CA HIS A 18 -0.78 33.33 13.75
C HIS A 18 0.29 32.30 13.38
N MET A 19 1.56 32.55 13.73
CA MET A 19 2.63 31.57 13.52
C MET A 19 2.37 30.25 14.25
N LYS A 20 1.85 30.32 15.48
CA LYS A 20 1.48 29.13 16.25
C LYS A 20 0.37 28.34 15.55
N ASP A 21 -0.66 29.02 15.04
CA ASP A 21 -1.76 28.37 14.33
C ASP A 21 -1.27 27.66 13.05
N ILE A 22 -0.31 28.25 12.34
CA ILE A 22 0.32 27.62 11.17
C ILE A 22 1.05 26.33 11.57
N ILE A 23 1.87 26.38 12.64
CA ILE A 23 2.61 25.20 13.12
C ILE A 23 1.64 24.10 13.56
N GLN A 24 0.56 24.46 14.26
CA GLN A 24 -0.45 23.51 14.69
C GLN A 24 -1.16 22.86 13.50
N SER A 25 -1.56 23.65 12.50
CA SER A 25 -2.20 23.15 11.29
C SER A 25 -1.26 22.22 10.51
N TYR A 26 0.02 22.57 10.40
CA TYR A 26 1.00 21.71 9.77
C TYR A 26 1.18 20.38 10.50
N THR A 27 1.25 20.42 11.84
CA THR A 27 1.35 19.21 12.67
C THR A 27 0.15 18.29 12.44
N GLN A 28 -1.06 18.86 12.41
CA GLN A 28 -2.28 18.09 12.11
C GLN A 28 -2.21 17.42 10.74
N SER A 29 -1.79 18.13 9.69
CA SER A 29 -1.65 17.54 8.34
C SER A 29 -0.64 16.38 8.30
N VAL A 30 0.44 16.48 9.08
CA VAL A 30 1.43 15.40 9.22
C VAL A 30 0.81 14.18 9.93
N ASP A 31 0.07 14.40 11.03
CA ASP A 31 -0.60 13.33 11.77
C ASP A 31 -1.66 12.62 10.93
N GLU A 32 -2.46 13.38 10.17
CA GLU A 32 -3.45 12.83 9.22
C GLU A 32 -2.77 11.95 8.16
N THR A 33 -1.65 12.40 7.62
CA THR A 33 -0.85 11.62 6.66
C THR A 33 -0.31 10.33 7.31
N HIS A 34 0.16 10.40 8.55
CA HIS A 34 0.65 9.24 9.29
C HIS A 34 -0.46 8.19 9.51
N VAL A 35 -1.69 8.62 9.80
CA VAL A 35 -2.85 7.71 9.90
C VAL A 35 -3.10 6.98 8.58
N GLN A 36 -3.13 7.70 7.45
CA GLN A 36 -3.33 7.11 6.13
C GLN A 36 -2.23 6.08 5.77
N ILE A 37 -0.97 6.38 6.12
CA ILE A 37 0.13 5.41 5.97
C ILE A 37 -0.14 4.14 6.79
N GLY A 38 -0.63 4.30 8.02
CA GLY A 38 -1.02 3.19 8.89
C GLY A 38 -2.12 2.32 8.27
N GLU A 39 -3.12 2.92 7.64
CA GLU A 39 -4.19 2.20 6.95
C GLU A 39 -3.65 1.34 5.80
N VAL A 40 -2.80 1.91 4.94
CA VAL A 40 -2.17 1.17 3.83
C VAL A 40 -1.29 0.02 4.34
N ARG A 41 -0.57 0.22 5.45
CA ARG A 41 0.23 -0.84 6.09
C ARG A 41 -0.65 -2.00 6.54
N ILE A 42 -1.77 -1.71 7.22
CA ILE A 42 -2.71 -2.73 7.70
C ILE A 42 -3.34 -3.48 6.53
N GLU A 43 -3.73 -2.76 5.48
CA GLU A 43 -4.26 -3.37 4.26
C GLU A 43 -3.23 -4.32 3.62
N PHE A 44 -1.97 -3.91 3.57
CA PHE A 44 -0.89 -4.75 3.07
C PHE A 44 -0.70 -6.03 3.90
N GLU A 45 -0.71 -5.93 5.24
CA GLU A 45 -0.64 -7.10 6.12
C GLU A 45 -1.79 -8.07 5.86
N ARG A 46 -3.03 -7.56 5.75
CA ARG A 46 -4.21 -8.37 5.41
C ARG A 46 -4.09 -9.02 4.03
N ASN A 47 -3.55 -8.31 3.03
CA ASN A 47 -3.33 -8.86 1.70
C ASN A 47 -2.30 -10.00 1.70
N MET A 48 -1.27 -9.89 2.54
CA MET A 48 -0.28 -10.95 2.73
C MET A 48 -0.88 -12.17 3.41
N GLU A 49 -1.71 -11.99 4.45
CA GLU A 49 -2.44 -13.10 5.09
C GLU A 49 -3.37 -13.82 4.11
N ASN A 50 -4.01 -13.09 3.20
CA ASN A 50 -4.87 -13.67 2.17
C ASN A 50 -4.09 -14.34 1.02
N THR A 51 -2.79 -14.05 0.88
CA THR A 51 -1.92 -14.65 -0.16
C THR A 51 -1.27 -15.91 0.38
N SER A 52 -2.05 -16.99 0.45
CA SER A 52 -1.55 -18.29 0.92
C SER A 52 -0.61 -18.96 -0.09
N VAL A 53 0.32 -19.76 0.42
CA VAL A 53 1.25 -20.56 -0.42
C VAL A 53 0.46 -21.52 -1.31
N GLU A 54 -0.59 -22.14 -0.78
CA GLU A 54 -1.49 -23.03 -1.51
C GLU A 54 -2.17 -22.30 -2.68
N GLY A 55 -2.66 -21.09 -2.45
CA GLY A 55 -3.26 -20.26 -3.48
C GLY A 55 -2.26 -19.91 -4.59
N LEU A 56 -1.01 -19.59 -4.23
CA LEU A 56 0.06 -19.32 -5.18
C LEU A 56 0.42 -20.56 -6.03
N ILE A 57 0.54 -21.73 -5.40
CA ILE A 57 0.83 -23.00 -6.09
C ILE A 57 -0.30 -23.34 -7.05
N GLN A 58 -1.56 -23.21 -6.61
CA GLN A 58 -2.72 -23.46 -7.46
C GLN A 58 -2.73 -22.53 -8.68
N LYS A 59 -2.52 -21.22 -8.46
CA LYS A 59 -2.46 -20.23 -9.55
C LYS A 59 -1.32 -20.50 -10.53
N LEU A 60 -0.16 -20.97 -10.05
CA LEU A 60 0.94 -21.39 -10.90
C LEU A 60 0.57 -22.61 -11.75
N SER A 61 -0.01 -23.64 -11.13
CA SER A 61 -0.47 -24.84 -11.83
C SER A 61 -1.51 -24.52 -12.91
N ASP A 62 -2.46 -23.63 -12.61
CA ASP A 62 -3.53 -23.28 -13.55
C ASP A 62 -3.03 -22.41 -14.72
N SER A 63 -2.04 -21.53 -14.48
CA SER A 63 -1.54 -20.61 -15.50
C SER A 63 -0.40 -21.18 -16.35
N LYS A 64 0.37 -22.15 -15.84
CA LYS A 64 1.55 -22.71 -16.52
C LYS A 64 1.52 -24.23 -16.67
N GLY A 65 0.46 -24.90 -16.22
CA GLY A 65 0.28 -26.34 -16.41
C GLY A 65 0.26 -26.70 -17.90
N THR A 66 1.04 -27.69 -18.30
CA THR A 66 1.16 -28.14 -19.70
C THR A 66 0.17 -29.25 -20.06
N GLY A 67 -0.64 -29.70 -19.10
CA GLY A 67 -1.65 -30.74 -19.27
C GLY A 67 -1.87 -31.50 -17.96
N LYS A 68 -3.13 -31.88 -17.68
CA LYS A 68 -3.48 -32.75 -16.53
C LYS A 68 -3.53 -34.22 -16.93
N GLU A 69 -3.72 -34.48 -18.22
CA GLU A 69 -3.82 -35.82 -18.78
C GLU A 69 -2.43 -36.45 -18.93
N ARG A 70 -2.31 -37.69 -18.47
CA ARG A 70 -1.11 -38.49 -18.72
C ARG A 70 -1.12 -38.99 -20.16
N PRO A 71 0.05 -39.17 -20.79
CA PRO A 71 0.11 -39.80 -22.11
C PRO A 71 -0.64 -41.14 -22.12
N GLY A 72 -1.44 -41.35 -23.15
CA GLY A 72 -2.16 -42.61 -23.36
C GLY A 72 -1.19 -43.78 -23.59
N LYS A 73 -1.64 -45.00 -23.28
CA LYS A 73 -0.86 -46.22 -23.59
C LYS A 73 -0.69 -46.31 -25.11
N ILE A 74 0.55 -46.41 -25.56
CA ILE A 74 0.87 -46.57 -26.99
C ILE A 74 0.38 -47.96 -27.44
N PRO A 75 -0.49 -48.06 -28.47
CA PRO A 75 -0.88 -49.35 -29.03
C PRO A 75 0.35 -50.04 -29.64
N HIS A 76 0.48 -51.35 -29.45
CA HIS A 76 1.50 -52.15 -30.14
C HIS A 76 1.20 -52.13 -31.64
N THR A 77 2.00 -51.39 -32.42
CA THR A 77 1.99 -51.47 -33.87
C THR A 77 2.80 -52.70 -34.28
N GLN A 78 2.11 -53.77 -34.69
CA GLN A 78 2.77 -54.83 -35.46
C GLN A 78 3.21 -54.22 -36.79
N THR A 79 4.50 -53.98 -36.94
CA THR A 79 5.10 -53.70 -38.25
C THR A 79 4.98 -54.97 -39.07
N HIS A 80 4.00 -55.02 -39.97
CA HIS A 80 4.11 -55.90 -41.13
C HIS A 80 5.19 -55.31 -42.02
N LEU A 81 6.42 -55.83 -41.86
CA LEU A 81 7.48 -55.63 -42.85
C LEU A 81 7.08 -56.39 -44.13
N PRO A 82 7.07 -55.75 -45.31
CA PRO A 82 7.07 -56.44 -46.59
C PRO A 82 8.41 -57.14 -46.85
#